data_AF-A0A7S1ZUK1-F1
#
_entry.id   AF-A0A7S1ZUK1-F1
#
_cell.length_a   1.000
_cell.length_b   1.000
_cell.length_c   1.000
_cell.angle_alpha   90.00
_cell.angle_beta   90.00
_cell.angle_gamma   90.00
#
_symmetry.space_group_name_H-M   'P 1'
#
loop_
_entity.id
_entity.type
_entity.pdbx_description
1 polymer ?
#
loop_
_entity_poly.entity_id
_entity_poly.type
_entity_poly.pdbx_seq_one_letter_code
_entity_poly.pdbx_strand_id
1 'polypeptide(L)'
;MMLGEATGKGLDIKGKSATKGKLSGFVPFLQIHEEAHKKKIGTLRSDGRVRIFYKTEHAREMVVQELEPMCQDMMRAVNTAKLVLTKCPDEVSDAIWESSLEKVLWDMKDPSIKRVDLYAPRCYGVDIPERLFWESYVMRQDCSRPPGSDYDTGRPSQPAFQDMNFAAVRNHPYPDAPRAVVWQYGDNDNHMCPTTLIMAYEEKGQVSPVVSDFDAFLVGTRGVRYTEPLPPEQIELIHWCVSQIETILESEQNSTGWTSQWLNVLKTSKEKGFTYKTPRFGYGDPKSYYIFNHAIRRLEETNGAVRHGAECFNYGFPQDIDDKFLVINDTLSGKVPWRYVDVTELQDLLCQKIDEGFTFPLNPKWILCDNGWKRVYDKLLKSPSQNTQASLNCWLPPESGLRERIECISARYHGGFHCDTCPAVQDDNTSNMDLVEHEFNRHLALMRAKKKLRNVMFWSRFCHASQRRLRERECCKSRRLIA
;
A
#
# COMPACT_ATOMS: atom_id res chain seq x y z
N MET A 1 14.45 -6.76 -13.27
CA MET A 1 15.06 -7.53 -12.17
C MET A 1 16.09 -8.54 -12.63
N MET A 2 15.71 -9.62 -13.32
CA MET A 2 16.68 -10.67 -13.72
C MET A 2 17.79 -10.18 -14.66
N LEU A 3 17.51 -9.15 -15.46
CA LEU A 3 18.48 -8.50 -16.35
C LEU A 3 19.31 -7.40 -15.66
N GLY A 4 19.09 -7.12 -14.38
CA GLY A 4 19.76 -6.03 -13.65
C GLY A 4 19.24 -4.61 -13.98
N GLU A 5 18.26 -4.48 -14.88
CA GLU A 5 17.73 -3.18 -15.34
C GLU A 5 16.74 -2.51 -14.36
N ALA A 6 16.28 -3.26 -13.36
CA ALA A 6 15.25 -2.82 -12.43
C ALA A 6 15.34 -3.61 -11.13
N THR A 7 14.80 -3.05 -10.06
CA THR A 7 14.79 -3.67 -8.74
C THR A 7 13.37 -4.06 -8.30
N GLY A 8 13.23 -5.09 -7.46
CA GLY A 8 11.93 -5.45 -6.91
C GLY A 8 11.39 -4.37 -5.96
N LYS A 9 10.08 -4.17 -5.98
CA LYS A 9 9.36 -3.22 -5.13
C LYS A 9 9.36 -3.67 -3.67
N GLY A 10 9.41 -2.74 -2.73
CA GLY A 10 9.15 -2.99 -1.33
C GLY A 10 7.68 -2.77 -0.98
N LEU A 11 7.35 -2.99 0.30
CA LEU A 11 5.99 -2.83 0.84
C LEU A 11 5.42 -1.40 0.71
N ASP A 12 6.25 -0.39 0.44
CA ASP A 12 5.81 1.00 0.30
C ASP A 12 5.25 1.33 -1.09
N ILE A 13 5.67 0.63 -2.15
CA ILE A 13 5.14 0.80 -3.51
C ILE A 13 4.04 -0.23 -3.77
N LYS A 14 2.79 0.22 -3.67
CA LYS A 14 1.60 -0.63 -3.90
C LYS A 14 1.13 -0.67 -5.35
N GLY A 15 1.63 0.22 -6.20
CA GLY A 15 1.30 0.24 -7.63
C GLY A 15 1.51 -1.12 -8.30
N LYS A 16 0.68 -1.41 -9.30
CA LYS A 16 0.72 -2.68 -10.02
C LYS A 16 1.62 -2.57 -11.25
N SER A 17 2.37 -3.63 -11.49
CA SER A 17 3.21 -3.77 -12.68
C SER A 17 2.34 -3.92 -13.92
N ALA A 18 2.76 -3.29 -15.00
CA ALA A 18 2.16 -3.51 -16.31
C ALA A 18 2.44 -4.95 -16.75
N THR A 19 1.45 -5.58 -17.39
CA THR A 19 1.50 -6.98 -17.84
C THR A 19 1.79 -7.11 -19.32
N LYS A 20 1.78 -5.99 -20.07
CA LYS A 20 2.07 -5.91 -21.50
C LYS A 20 2.53 -4.51 -21.89
N GLY A 21 2.80 -4.31 -23.18
CA GLY A 21 3.31 -3.05 -23.73
C GLY A 21 4.78 -2.79 -23.38
N LYS A 22 5.27 -1.59 -23.70
CA LYS A 22 6.66 -1.15 -23.46
C LYS A 22 7.04 -1.12 -21.98
N LEU A 23 6.06 -0.93 -21.10
CA LEU A 23 6.28 -0.90 -19.65
C LEU A 23 6.13 -2.27 -18.99
N SER A 24 5.93 -3.34 -19.76
CA SER A 24 5.72 -4.69 -19.20
C SER A 24 6.78 -5.06 -18.17
N GLY A 25 6.33 -5.47 -16.98
CA GLY A 25 7.15 -5.79 -15.83
C GLY A 25 7.44 -4.61 -14.90
N PHE A 26 7.50 -3.38 -15.39
CA PHE A 26 7.68 -2.17 -14.58
C PHE A 26 6.37 -1.76 -13.91
N VAL A 27 6.47 -1.04 -12.79
CA VAL A 27 5.34 -0.37 -12.14
C VAL A 27 5.17 1.03 -12.74
N PRO A 28 4.14 1.29 -13.56
CA PRO A 28 3.87 2.64 -14.04
C PRO A 28 3.58 3.57 -12.86
N PHE A 29 4.11 4.80 -12.91
CA PHE A 29 3.69 5.83 -11.96
C PHE A 29 2.22 6.17 -12.16
N LEU A 30 1.79 6.28 -13.43
CA LEU A 30 0.39 6.47 -13.77
C LEU A 30 -0.38 5.15 -13.78
N GLN A 31 -1.23 4.99 -12.77
CA GLN A 31 -2.17 3.88 -12.63
C GLN A 31 -3.56 4.24 -13.17
N ILE A 32 -3.69 5.43 -13.78
CA ILE A 32 -4.87 5.86 -14.51
C ILE A 32 -4.57 6.05 -15.99
N HIS A 33 -5.57 5.78 -16.83
CA HIS A 33 -5.51 6.03 -18.28
C HIS A 33 -6.88 6.42 -18.87
N GLU A 34 -7.91 6.55 -18.04
CA GLU A 34 -9.13 7.24 -18.44
C GLU A 34 -9.03 8.70 -18.03
N GLU A 35 -9.22 9.63 -18.96
CA GLU A 35 -9.13 11.07 -18.69
C GLU A 35 -10.08 11.52 -17.57
N ALA A 36 -11.27 10.92 -17.49
CA ALA A 36 -12.22 11.17 -16.41
C ALA A 36 -11.69 10.80 -15.01
N HIS A 37 -10.75 9.85 -14.92
CA HIS A 37 -10.16 9.41 -13.67
C HIS A 37 -9.16 10.39 -13.06
N LYS A 38 -8.67 11.37 -13.82
CA LYS A 38 -7.86 12.47 -13.27
C LYS A 38 -8.57 13.21 -12.13
N LYS A 39 -9.90 13.35 -12.23
CA LYS A 39 -10.75 13.99 -11.20
C LYS A 39 -11.03 13.11 -9.98
N LYS A 40 -10.69 11.82 -10.02
CA LYS A 40 -10.89 10.87 -8.92
C LYS A 40 -9.67 10.79 -7.98
N ILE A 41 -8.55 11.40 -8.35
CA ILE A 41 -7.33 11.42 -7.54
C ILE A 41 -7.51 12.35 -6.35
N GLY A 42 -7.02 11.92 -5.18
CA GLY A 42 -7.10 12.69 -3.95
C GLY A 42 -6.40 14.05 -4.08
N THR A 43 -6.86 15.03 -3.29
CA THR A 43 -6.27 16.37 -3.30
C THR A 43 -4.78 16.31 -2.96
N LEU A 44 -3.97 16.86 -3.87
CA LEU A 44 -2.52 16.89 -3.74
C LEU A 44 -2.05 17.86 -2.65
N ARG A 45 -0.94 17.50 -2.01
CA ARG A 45 -0.38 18.25 -0.88
C ARG A 45 0.29 19.53 -1.37
N SER A 46 0.02 20.66 -0.70
CA SER A 46 0.68 21.94 -1.01
C SER A 46 2.15 21.97 -0.57
N ASP A 47 2.54 21.11 0.37
CA ASP A 47 3.91 20.90 0.83
C ASP A 47 4.58 19.65 0.21
N GLY A 48 3.85 18.90 -0.62
CA GLY A 48 4.36 17.71 -1.29
C GLY A 48 5.35 18.05 -2.39
N ARG A 49 6.37 17.21 -2.56
CA ARG A 49 7.39 17.33 -3.60
C ARG A 49 7.66 15.98 -4.23
N VAL A 50 7.97 15.97 -5.52
CA VAL A 50 8.25 14.77 -6.31
C VAL A 50 9.62 14.93 -6.96
N ARG A 51 10.43 13.87 -6.89
CA ARG A 51 11.68 13.76 -7.65
C ARG A 51 11.47 12.92 -8.88
N ILE A 52 11.92 13.45 -10.01
CA ILE A 52 11.80 12.82 -11.33
C ILE A 52 13.20 12.72 -11.91
N PHE A 53 13.56 11.53 -12.39
CA PHE A 53 14.88 11.27 -12.98
C PHE A 53 14.79 11.00 -14.47
N TYR A 54 15.81 11.47 -15.18
CA TYR A 54 16.00 11.35 -16.63
C TYR A 54 17.35 10.71 -16.90
N LYS A 55 17.41 10.02 -18.04
CA LYS A 55 18.62 9.37 -18.53
C LYS A 55 19.72 10.37 -18.92
N THR A 56 19.35 11.55 -19.43
CA THR A 56 20.30 12.55 -19.93
C THR A 56 20.07 13.92 -19.31
N GLU A 57 21.14 14.71 -19.22
CA GLU A 57 21.08 16.10 -18.74
C GLU A 57 20.17 16.94 -19.64
N HIS A 58 20.29 16.77 -20.96
CA HIS A 58 19.50 17.48 -21.94
C HIS A 58 18.00 17.31 -21.73
N ALA A 59 17.53 16.07 -21.52
CA ALA A 59 16.12 15.78 -21.28
C ALA A 59 15.62 16.48 -20.00
N ARG A 60 16.41 16.45 -18.91
CA ARG A 60 16.07 17.21 -17.68
C ARG A 60 15.97 18.70 -17.96
N GLU A 61 16.94 19.28 -18.66
CA GLU A 61 16.96 20.73 -18.91
C GLU A 61 15.80 21.20 -19.77
N MET A 62 15.41 20.43 -20.79
CA MET A 62 14.21 20.72 -21.59
C MET A 62 12.96 20.77 -20.71
N VAL A 63 12.79 19.79 -19.81
CA VAL A 63 11.68 19.79 -18.85
C VAL A 63 11.73 21.01 -17.93
N VAL A 64 12.91 21.38 -17.41
CA VAL A 64 13.01 22.55 -16.52
C VAL A 64 12.60 23.84 -17.24
N GLN A 65 13.01 24.00 -18.50
CA GLN A 65 12.63 25.14 -19.33
C GLN A 65 11.11 25.23 -19.56
N GLU A 66 10.42 24.09 -19.65
CA GLU A 66 8.96 24.04 -19.76
C GLU A 66 8.25 24.28 -18.42
N LEU A 67 8.78 23.75 -17.31
CA LEU A 67 8.16 23.84 -15.99
C LEU A 67 8.23 25.24 -15.37
N GLU A 68 9.31 25.98 -15.59
CA GLU A 68 9.50 27.33 -15.04
C GLU A 68 8.36 28.31 -15.39
N PRO A 69 8.00 28.52 -16.66
CA PRO A 69 6.89 29.41 -17.02
C PRO A 69 5.54 28.89 -16.49
N MET A 70 5.30 27.57 -16.53
CA MET A 70 4.06 26.99 -15.99
C MET A 70 3.92 27.23 -14.49
N CYS A 71 5.01 27.09 -13.73
CA CYS A 71 5.01 27.36 -12.29
C CYS A 71 4.67 28.83 -12.00
N GLN A 72 5.27 29.76 -12.75
CA GLN A 72 4.98 31.19 -12.62
C GLN A 72 3.50 31.49 -12.92
N ASP A 73 2.94 30.89 -13.97
CA ASP A 73 1.52 31.04 -14.33
C ASP A 73 0.59 30.54 -13.25
N MET A 74 0.86 29.33 -12.71
CA MET A 74 0.08 28.76 -11.60
C MET A 74 0.11 29.68 -10.38
N MET A 75 1.28 30.19 -9.99
CA MET A 75 1.40 31.07 -8.83
C MET A 75 0.70 32.41 -9.04
N ARG A 76 0.75 32.98 -10.25
CA ARG A 76 -0.04 34.18 -10.60
C ARG A 76 -1.54 33.91 -10.47
N ALA A 77 -2.01 32.80 -11.03
CA ALA A 77 -3.42 32.40 -10.95
C ALA A 77 -3.90 32.20 -9.50
N VAL A 78 -3.08 31.58 -8.65
CA VAL A 78 -3.35 31.42 -7.21
C VAL A 78 -3.47 32.77 -6.51
N ASN A 79 -2.54 33.70 -6.76
CA ASN A 79 -2.58 35.02 -6.14
C ASN A 79 -3.82 35.82 -6.55
N THR A 80 -4.17 35.79 -7.83
CA THR A 80 -5.42 36.40 -8.31
C THR A 80 -6.64 35.75 -7.68
N ALA A 81 -6.69 34.42 -7.60
CA ALA A 81 -7.79 33.70 -6.99
C ALA A 81 -7.95 34.03 -5.49
N LYS A 82 -6.85 34.10 -4.74
CA LYS A 82 -6.85 34.51 -3.32
C LYS A 82 -7.43 35.91 -3.15
N LEU A 83 -7.09 36.87 -4.02
CA LEU A 83 -7.67 38.22 -3.98
C LEU A 83 -9.18 38.20 -4.23
N VAL A 84 -9.65 37.41 -5.20
CA VAL A 84 -11.08 37.26 -5.49
C VAL A 84 -11.82 36.68 -4.27
N LEU A 85 -11.25 35.67 -3.62
CA LEU A 85 -11.87 35.01 -2.45
C LEU A 85 -11.90 35.89 -1.19
N THR A 86 -11.20 37.02 -1.17
CA THR A 86 -11.29 38.01 -0.08
C THR A 86 -12.39 39.05 -0.27
N LYS A 87 -13.02 39.11 -1.46
CA LYS A 87 -14.12 40.01 -1.75
C LYS A 87 -15.43 39.51 -1.13
N CYS A 88 -16.41 40.41 -0.95
CA CYS A 88 -17.73 39.99 -0.48
C CYS A 88 -18.41 39.07 -1.51
N PRO A 89 -19.15 38.02 -1.09
CA PRO A 89 -19.86 37.13 -2.01
C PRO A 89 -20.79 37.86 -2.99
N ASP A 90 -21.35 39.00 -2.59
CA ASP A 90 -22.24 39.80 -3.42
C ASP A 90 -21.51 40.58 -4.56
N GLU A 91 -20.17 40.64 -4.52
CA GLU A 91 -19.35 41.38 -5.50
C GLU A 91 -18.79 40.49 -6.63
N VAL A 92 -18.95 39.17 -6.52
CA VAL A 92 -18.33 38.20 -7.43
C VAL A 92 -19.38 37.16 -7.81
N SER A 93 -19.57 36.94 -9.11
CA SER A 93 -20.45 35.86 -9.57
C SER A 93 -19.98 34.49 -9.09
N ASP A 94 -20.92 33.59 -8.79
CA ASP A 94 -20.64 32.21 -8.34
C ASP A 94 -19.62 31.48 -9.24
N ALA A 95 -19.72 31.63 -10.57
CA ALA A 95 -18.78 31.00 -11.51
C ALA A 95 -17.32 31.46 -11.33
N ILE A 96 -17.11 32.74 -11.05
CA ILE A 96 -15.77 33.30 -10.79
C ILE A 96 -15.26 32.83 -9.43
N TRP A 97 -16.15 32.73 -8.45
CA TRP A 97 -15.84 32.21 -7.12
C TRP A 97 -15.40 30.73 -7.18
N GLU A 98 -16.18 29.88 -7.86
CA GLU A 98 -15.86 28.46 -8.08
C GLU A 98 -14.53 28.27 -8.82
N SER A 99 -14.33 28.99 -9.94
CA SER A 99 -13.05 28.94 -10.66
C SER A 99 -11.86 29.40 -9.81
N SER A 100 -12.09 30.32 -8.87
CA SER A 100 -11.06 30.78 -7.93
C SER A 100 -10.75 29.71 -6.87
N LEU A 101 -11.76 28.98 -6.38
CA LEU A 101 -11.55 27.84 -5.48
C LEU A 101 -10.70 26.74 -6.14
N GLU A 102 -10.96 26.43 -7.41
CA GLU A 102 -10.16 25.46 -8.16
C GLU A 102 -8.70 25.90 -8.28
N LYS A 103 -8.46 27.17 -8.63
CA LYS A 103 -7.10 27.73 -8.75
C LYS A 103 -6.34 27.75 -7.43
N VAL A 104 -7.01 27.89 -6.29
CA VAL A 104 -6.35 27.79 -4.97
C VAL A 104 -5.83 26.37 -4.70
N LEU A 105 -6.34 25.34 -5.39
CA LEU A 105 -5.74 24.01 -5.34
C LEU A 105 -4.36 23.92 -5.99
N TRP A 106 -3.93 24.95 -6.72
CA TRP A 106 -2.55 25.07 -7.22
C TRP A 106 -1.59 25.72 -6.22
N ASP A 107 -2.06 26.19 -5.05
CA ASP A 107 -1.20 26.86 -4.07
C ASP A 107 -0.08 25.93 -3.59
N MET A 108 1.17 26.41 -3.62
CA MET A 108 2.34 25.61 -3.27
C MET A 108 3.13 26.33 -2.17
N LYS A 109 3.54 25.58 -1.14
CA LYS A 109 4.31 26.15 -0.02
C LYS A 109 5.74 26.52 -0.44
N ASP A 110 6.35 25.70 -1.29
CA ASP A 110 7.66 25.92 -1.90
C ASP A 110 7.55 25.67 -3.41
N PRO A 111 7.42 26.71 -4.26
CA PRO A 111 7.26 26.57 -5.71
C PRO A 111 8.58 26.31 -6.47
N SER A 112 9.71 26.15 -5.77
CA SER A 112 11.02 26.03 -6.43
C SER A 112 11.20 24.71 -7.19
N ILE A 113 11.86 24.81 -8.34
CA ILE A 113 12.31 23.71 -9.20
C ILE A 113 13.81 23.52 -8.95
N LYS A 114 14.22 22.38 -8.41
CA LYS A 114 15.62 22.13 -8.01
C LYS A 114 16.21 21.02 -8.86
N ARG A 115 17.36 21.29 -9.49
CA ARG A 115 18.16 20.25 -10.18
C ARG A 115 18.79 19.32 -9.14
N VAL A 116 18.84 18.03 -9.46
CA VAL A 116 19.41 16.97 -8.62
C VAL A 116 20.48 16.24 -9.42
N ASP A 117 21.74 16.56 -9.17
CA ASP A 117 22.91 15.99 -9.86
C ASP A 117 23.64 14.91 -9.03
N LEU A 118 23.04 14.46 -7.93
CA LEU A 118 23.64 13.50 -7.00
C LEU A 118 24.11 12.20 -7.67
N TYR A 119 23.47 11.81 -8.78
CA TYR A 119 23.74 10.57 -9.50
C TYR A 119 24.34 10.80 -10.89
N ALA A 120 24.71 12.04 -11.23
CA ALA A 120 25.34 12.34 -12.50
C ALA A 120 26.72 11.63 -12.62
N PRO A 121 27.16 11.25 -13.83
CA PRO A 121 26.45 11.39 -15.11
C PRO A 121 25.50 10.21 -15.41
N ARG A 122 25.23 9.31 -14.46
CA ARG A 122 24.39 8.12 -14.70
C ARG A 122 22.93 8.46 -14.93
N CYS A 123 22.42 9.44 -14.19
CA CYS A 123 21.11 10.03 -14.41
C CYS A 123 21.04 11.43 -13.80
N TYR A 124 20.04 12.20 -14.21
CA TYR A 124 19.86 13.59 -13.86
C TYR A 124 18.45 13.78 -13.32
N GLY A 125 18.31 14.39 -12.14
CA GLY A 125 17.03 14.54 -11.48
C GLY A 125 16.53 15.98 -11.42
N VAL A 126 15.22 16.12 -11.23
CA VAL A 126 14.58 17.38 -10.85
C VAL A 126 13.63 17.12 -9.67
N ASP A 127 13.70 17.97 -8.67
CA ASP A 127 12.82 17.97 -7.50
C ASP A 127 11.85 19.15 -7.64
N ILE A 128 10.56 18.86 -7.75
CA ILE A 128 9.51 19.85 -8.03
C ILE A 128 8.31 19.69 -7.10
N PRO A 129 7.47 20.72 -6.93
CA PRO A 129 6.24 20.61 -6.17
C PRO A 129 5.28 19.58 -6.78
N GLU A 130 4.60 18.81 -5.93
CA GLU A 130 3.67 17.75 -6.34
C GLU A 130 2.51 18.28 -7.21
N ARG A 131 2.00 19.48 -6.87
CA ARG A 131 0.93 20.15 -7.62
C ARG A 131 1.39 20.58 -9.01
N LEU A 132 2.62 21.11 -9.13
CA LEU A 132 3.22 21.44 -10.42
C LEU A 132 3.44 20.19 -11.26
N PHE A 133 3.98 19.13 -10.66
CA PHE A 133 4.16 17.84 -11.32
C PHE A 133 2.85 17.33 -11.92
N TRP A 134 1.78 17.23 -11.11
CA TRP A 134 0.50 16.70 -11.58
C TRP A 134 -0.15 17.57 -12.66
N GLU A 135 -0.13 18.89 -12.48
CA GLU A 135 -0.68 19.82 -13.46
C GLU A 135 0.04 19.68 -14.82
N SER A 136 1.37 19.68 -14.80
CA SER A 136 2.19 19.72 -16.01
C SER A 136 2.33 18.37 -16.72
N TYR A 137 2.57 17.28 -15.98
CA TYR A 137 2.73 15.93 -16.55
C TYR A 137 1.40 15.26 -16.87
N VAL A 138 0.33 15.58 -16.14
CA VAL A 138 -0.89 14.77 -16.17
C VAL A 138 -2.11 15.59 -16.58
N MET A 139 -2.42 16.70 -15.92
CA MET A 139 -3.66 17.44 -16.22
C MET A 139 -3.64 18.04 -17.64
N ARG A 140 -2.50 18.59 -18.06
CA ARG A 140 -2.33 19.24 -19.38
C ARG A 140 -1.98 18.29 -20.52
N GLN A 141 -1.68 17.02 -20.22
CA GLN A 141 -1.26 16.02 -21.20
C GLN A 141 -2.31 14.92 -21.34
N ASP A 142 -2.36 14.23 -22.48
CA ASP A 142 -3.19 13.03 -22.64
C ASP A 142 -2.55 11.85 -21.89
N CYS A 143 -3.30 11.22 -20.99
CA CYS A 143 -2.86 10.01 -20.28
C CYS A 143 -3.47 8.72 -20.84
N SER A 144 -4.23 8.81 -21.94
CA SER A 144 -4.91 7.67 -22.54
C SER A 144 -3.94 6.56 -22.96
N ARG A 145 -4.36 5.32 -22.75
CA ARG A 145 -3.62 4.10 -23.13
C ARG A 145 -4.56 3.19 -23.91
N PRO A 146 -4.73 3.39 -25.22
CA PRO A 146 -5.64 2.59 -26.02
C PRO A 146 -5.26 1.10 -25.94
N PRO A 147 -6.24 0.18 -25.82
CA PRO A 147 -5.97 -1.25 -25.83
C PRO A 147 -5.17 -1.69 -27.08
N GLY A 148 -4.13 -2.50 -26.88
CA GLY A 148 -3.23 -2.97 -27.93
C GLY A 148 -2.15 -1.98 -28.37
N SER A 149 -2.13 -0.76 -27.84
CA SER A 149 -1.04 0.19 -28.10
C SER A 149 0.26 -0.20 -27.38
N ASP A 150 1.37 0.39 -27.80
CA ASP A 150 2.68 0.28 -27.13
C ASP A 150 2.63 0.67 -25.64
N TYR A 151 1.66 1.49 -25.26
CA TYR A 151 1.50 2.01 -23.90
C TYR A 151 0.37 1.34 -23.12
N ASP A 152 -0.30 0.33 -23.71
CA ASP A 152 -1.28 -0.49 -23.02
C ASP A 152 -0.60 -1.31 -21.92
N THR A 153 -1.00 -1.06 -20.66
CA THR A 153 -0.40 -1.72 -19.50
C THR A 153 -1.01 -3.09 -19.21
N GLY A 154 -2.14 -3.43 -19.85
CA GLY A 154 -2.89 -4.67 -19.55
C GLY A 154 -3.54 -4.67 -18.18
N ARG A 155 -3.69 -3.48 -17.58
CA ARG A 155 -4.37 -3.25 -16.30
C ARG A 155 -5.47 -2.21 -16.51
N PRO A 156 -6.61 -2.31 -15.81
CA PRO A 156 -7.65 -1.29 -15.85
C PRO A 156 -7.18 0.01 -15.17
N SER A 157 -7.88 1.11 -15.43
CA SER A 157 -7.57 2.40 -14.82
C SER A 157 -8.02 2.41 -13.36
N GLN A 158 -7.08 2.60 -12.41
CA GLN A 158 -7.35 2.47 -10.97
C GLN A 158 -6.87 3.70 -10.18
N PRO A 159 -7.76 4.68 -9.90
CA PRO A 159 -7.47 5.88 -9.12
C PRO A 159 -6.84 5.63 -7.73
N ALA A 160 -7.27 4.59 -7.04
CA ALA A 160 -6.76 4.29 -5.69
C ALA A 160 -5.27 3.93 -5.71
N PHE A 161 -4.79 3.16 -6.69
CA PHE A 161 -3.36 2.88 -6.84
C PHE A 161 -2.56 4.12 -7.27
N GLN A 162 -3.18 5.07 -7.97
CA GLN A 162 -2.54 6.36 -8.24
C GLN A 162 -2.30 7.14 -6.94
N ASP A 163 -3.29 7.18 -6.04
CA ASP A 163 -3.12 7.80 -4.72
C ASP A 163 -2.05 7.09 -3.88
N MET A 164 -1.95 5.76 -3.98
CA MET A 164 -0.90 4.98 -3.32
C MET A 164 0.49 5.29 -3.88
N ASN A 165 0.64 5.42 -5.21
CA ASN A 165 1.92 5.85 -5.81
C ASN A 165 2.34 7.23 -5.32
N PHE A 166 1.39 8.16 -5.18
CA PHE A 166 1.65 9.44 -4.54
C PHE A 166 2.04 9.30 -3.06
N ALA A 167 1.37 8.42 -2.31
CA ALA A 167 1.74 8.15 -0.92
C ALA A 167 3.17 7.60 -0.80
N ALA A 168 3.59 6.73 -1.73
CA ALA A 168 4.94 6.18 -1.79
C ALA A 168 5.99 7.27 -2.02
N VAL A 169 5.85 8.11 -3.05
CA VAL A 169 6.86 9.16 -3.36
C VAL A 169 6.93 10.29 -2.33
N ARG A 170 5.86 10.47 -1.54
CA ARG A 170 5.84 11.39 -0.38
C ARG A 170 6.55 10.81 0.83
N ASN A 171 6.72 9.49 0.89
CA ASN A 171 7.33 8.83 2.03
C ASN A 171 8.84 9.11 2.01
N HIS A 172 9.33 9.71 3.09
CA HIS A 172 10.75 9.92 3.32
C HIS A 172 11.17 8.94 4.40
N PRO A 173 11.64 7.74 4.02
CA PRO A 173 11.99 6.74 5.01
C PRO A 173 13.30 7.13 5.71
N TYR A 174 13.71 6.31 6.68
CA TYR A 174 14.97 6.49 7.41
C TYR A 174 16.18 6.46 6.45
N PRO A 175 17.37 7.00 6.85
CA PRO A 175 18.48 7.27 5.94
C PRO A 175 18.94 6.11 5.04
N ASP A 176 18.77 4.86 5.49
CA ASP A 176 19.21 3.65 4.78
C ASP A 176 18.10 2.94 3.99
N ALA A 177 16.88 3.48 3.97
CA ALA A 177 15.77 2.88 3.23
C ALA A 177 15.66 3.41 1.80
N PRO A 178 15.21 2.56 0.86
CA PRO A 178 14.92 2.98 -0.52
C PRO A 178 13.89 4.10 -0.52
N ARG A 179 14.18 5.22 -1.18
CA ARG A 179 13.22 6.31 -1.35
C ARG A 179 12.51 6.17 -2.68
N ALA A 180 11.19 6.05 -2.65
CA ALA A 180 10.39 6.01 -3.87
C ALA A 180 10.46 7.36 -4.61
N VAL A 181 10.71 7.29 -5.91
CA VAL A 181 10.79 8.43 -6.83
C VAL A 181 10.15 8.06 -8.17
N VAL A 182 10.11 9.03 -9.09
CA VAL A 182 9.61 8.83 -10.45
C VAL A 182 10.77 8.79 -11.42
N TRP A 183 10.70 7.91 -12.41
CA TRP A 183 11.63 7.83 -13.52
C TRP A 183 10.89 8.10 -14.83
N GLN A 184 11.39 9.05 -15.63
CA GLN A 184 10.91 9.26 -16.98
C GLN A 184 11.60 8.25 -17.91
N TYR A 185 10.87 7.19 -18.26
CA TYR A 185 11.42 6.08 -19.06
C TYR A 185 11.43 6.35 -20.56
N GLY A 186 10.68 7.36 -21.02
CA GLY A 186 10.56 7.68 -22.44
C GLY A 186 11.86 8.24 -23.01
N ASP A 187 12.34 7.63 -24.09
CA ASP A 187 13.42 8.15 -24.93
C ASP A 187 12.87 9.02 -26.10
N ASN A 188 11.61 9.48 -25.98
CA ASN A 188 10.91 10.30 -26.98
C ASN A 188 11.16 11.80 -26.79
N ASP A 189 10.86 12.58 -27.84
CA ASP A 189 11.01 14.05 -27.84
C ASP A 189 10.11 14.73 -26.78
N ASN A 190 9.00 14.10 -26.39
CA ASN A 190 8.18 14.56 -25.27
C ASN A 190 8.73 14.05 -23.93
N HIS A 191 9.68 14.79 -23.37
CA HIS A 191 10.29 14.48 -22.08
C HIS A 191 9.32 14.60 -20.89
N MET A 192 8.14 15.18 -21.09
CA MET A 192 7.07 15.29 -20.09
C MET A 192 5.93 14.27 -20.30
N CYS A 193 6.14 13.25 -21.14
CA CYS A 193 5.09 12.31 -21.49
C CYS A 193 4.60 11.53 -20.24
N PRO A 194 3.30 11.58 -19.90
CA PRO A 194 2.75 10.88 -18.74
C PRO A 194 2.83 9.36 -18.85
N THR A 195 2.69 8.82 -20.07
CA THR A 195 2.50 7.38 -20.31
C THR A 195 3.78 6.57 -20.10
N THR A 196 4.93 7.25 -20.01
CA THR A 196 6.26 6.66 -19.80
C THR A 196 6.82 6.87 -18.40
N LEU A 197 6.06 7.49 -17.50
CA LEU A 197 6.46 7.61 -16.09
C LEU A 197 6.35 6.26 -15.38
N ILE A 198 7.43 5.84 -14.73
CA ILE A 198 7.48 4.63 -13.92
C ILE A 198 7.96 4.93 -12.49
N MET A 199 7.58 4.08 -11.55
CA MET A 199 8.10 4.10 -10.19
C MET A 199 9.56 3.65 -10.19
N ALA A 200 10.37 4.26 -9.34
CA ALA A 200 11.78 3.93 -9.15
C ALA A 200 12.18 4.10 -7.68
N TYR A 201 13.34 3.56 -7.30
CA TYR A 201 13.97 3.84 -6.01
C TYR A 201 15.26 4.62 -6.18
N GLU A 202 15.42 5.66 -5.36
CA GLU A 202 16.73 6.17 -4.94
C GLU A 202 17.25 5.25 -3.81
N GLU A 203 18.24 4.42 -4.11
CA GLU A 203 18.79 3.45 -3.17
C GLU A 203 20.28 3.21 -3.49
N LYS A 204 21.15 3.05 -2.47
CA LYS A 204 22.56 2.66 -2.65
C LYS A 204 23.35 3.49 -3.66
N GLY A 205 23.11 4.80 -3.67
CA GLY A 205 23.81 5.71 -4.57
C GLY A 205 23.40 5.55 -6.04
N GLN A 206 22.25 4.94 -6.35
CA GLN A 206 21.71 4.81 -7.70
C GLN A 206 20.20 5.07 -7.73
N VAL A 207 19.68 5.30 -8.94
CA VAL A 207 18.24 5.35 -9.19
C VAL A 207 17.89 4.20 -10.11
N SER A 208 16.96 3.35 -9.70
CA SER A 208 16.60 2.16 -10.46
C SER A 208 15.08 2.03 -10.57
N PRO A 209 14.54 1.81 -11.78
CA PRO A 209 13.15 1.45 -11.97
C PRO A 209 12.71 0.28 -11.10
N VAL A 210 11.42 0.24 -10.78
CA VAL A 210 10.84 -0.77 -9.91
C VAL A 210 9.94 -1.73 -10.69
N VAL A 211 10.04 -3.01 -10.36
CA VAL A 211 9.20 -4.12 -10.85
C VAL A 211 8.60 -4.88 -9.68
N SER A 212 7.67 -5.81 -9.92
CA SER A 212 7.18 -6.71 -8.86
C SER A 212 8.31 -7.53 -8.24
N ASP A 213 8.30 -7.66 -6.92
CA ASP A 213 9.09 -8.61 -6.14
C ASP A 213 8.42 -9.99 -6.08
N PHE A 214 9.09 -10.95 -5.44
CA PHE A 214 8.55 -12.27 -5.15
C PHE A 214 7.97 -12.31 -3.74
N ASP A 215 6.65 -12.43 -3.67
CA ASP A 215 5.92 -12.63 -2.41
C ASP A 215 6.08 -14.09 -1.97
N ALA A 216 6.75 -14.31 -0.84
CA ALA A 216 6.93 -15.65 -0.32
C ALA A 216 5.64 -16.12 0.38
N PHE A 217 5.01 -17.18 -0.11
CA PHE A 217 3.83 -17.75 0.55
C PHE A 217 4.17 -18.36 1.93
N LEU A 218 5.12 -19.30 1.95
CA LEU A 218 5.68 -19.89 3.18
C LEU A 218 7.10 -20.44 2.92
N VAL A 219 7.83 -20.75 4.01
CA VAL A 219 9.10 -21.47 3.95
C VAL A 219 9.01 -22.72 4.81
N GLY A 220 9.25 -23.88 4.18
CA GLY A 220 9.36 -25.17 4.87
C GLY A 220 10.81 -25.52 5.16
N THR A 221 11.08 -25.99 6.38
CA THR A 221 12.42 -26.41 6.80
C THR A 221 12.42 -27.86 7.27
N ARG A 222 13.55 -28.55 7.11
CA ARG A 222 13.77 -29.92 7.60
C ARG A 222 15.01 -29.96 8.47
N GLY A 223 14.88 -30.49 9.69
CA GLY A 223 15.99 -30.61 10.64
C GLY A 223 16.45 -29.29 11.29
N VAL A 224 15.73 -28.18 11.06
CA VAL A 224 16.01 -26.90 11.73
C VAL A 224 15.42 -26.92 13.14
N ARG A 225 16.17 -26.39 14.11
CA ARG A 225 15.72 -26.26 15.51
C ARG A 225 15.18 -24.85 15.76
N TYR A 226 13.91 -24.78 16.15
CA TYR A 226 13.24 -23.57 16.61
C TYR A 226 13.25 -23.58 18.14
N THR A 227 13.94 -22.61 18.74
CA THR A 227 14.20 -22.57 20.19
C THR A 227 13.59 -21.37 20.89
N GLU A 228 13.20 -20.35 20.13
CA GLU A 228 12.67 -19.10 20.64
C GLU A 228 11.24 -18.96 20.11
N PRO A 229 10.24 -18.72 20.98
CA PRO A 229 8.86 -18.54 20.53
C PRO A 229 8.71 -17.26 19.70
N LEU A 230 7.54 -17.12 19.07
CA LEU A 230 7.15 -15.84 18.48
C LEU A 230 7.21 -14.71 19.54
N PRO A 231 7.54 -13.48 19.13
CA PRO A 231 7.45 -12.33 20.02
C PRO A 231 6.05 -12.22 20.66
N PRO A 232 5.93 -11.87 21.96
CA PRO A 232 4.64 -11.83 22.66
C PRO A 232 3.58 -10.99 21.94
N GLU A 233 3.97 -9.86 21.36
CA GLU A 233 3.08 -8.98 20.59
C GLU A 233 2.52 -9.66 19.31
N GLN A 234 3.25 -10.60 18.72
CA GLN A 234 2.75 -11.40 17.59
C GLN A 234 1.77 -12.48 18.08
N ILE A 235 2.01 -13.08 19.25
CA ILE A 235 1.06 -14.02 19.86
C ILE A 235 -0.27 -13.31 20.17
N GLU A 236 -0.23 -12.11 20.75
CA GLU A 236 -1.41 -11.27 20.96
C GLU A 236 -2.13 -10.94 19.65
N LEU A 237 -1.37 -10.64 18.60
CA LEU A 237 -1.92 -10.37 17.26
C LEU A 237 -2.59 -11.62 16.66
N ILE A 238 -2.03 -12.81 16.86
CA ILE A 238 -2.65 -14.07 16.43
C ILE A 238 -3.96 -14.31 17.20
N HIS A 239 -3.99 -14.09 18.52
CA HIS A 239 -5.22 -14.17 19.31
C HIS A 239 -6.30 -13.22 18.79
N TRP A 240 -5.92 -11.97 18.49
CA TRP A 240 -6.82 -11.00 17.88
C TRP A 240 -7.31 -11.51 16.53
N CYS A 241 -6.41 -11.94 15.64
CA CYS A 241 -6.74 -12.45 14.30
C CYS A 241 -7.74 -13.60 14.37
N VAL A 242 -7.47 -14.64 15.18
CA VAL A 242 -8.38 -15.77 15.41
C VAL A 242 -9.75 -15.31 15.94
N SER A 243 -9.78 -14.33 16.83
CA SER A 243 -11.05 -13.79 17.34
C SER A 243 -11.87 -13.06 16.27
N GLN A 244 -11.19 -12.34 15.37
CA GLN A 244 -11.88 -11.64 14.28
C GLN A 244 -12.34 -12.61 13.19
N ILE A 245 -11.56 -13.65 12.90
CA ILE A 245 -11.97 -14.77 12.03
C ILE A 245 -13.25 -15.42 12.59
N GLU A 246 -13.28 -15.75 13.88
CA GLU A 246 -14.47 -16.33 14.54
C GLU A 246 -15.70 -15.41 14.40
N THR A 247 -15.52 -14.11 14.60
CA THR A 247 -16.62 -13.11 14.45
C THR A 247 -17.15 -13.06 13.01
N ILE A 248 -16.27 -13.20 12.01
CA ILE A 248 -16.67 -13.25 10.60
C ILE A 248 -17.46 -14.53 10.31
N LEU A 249 -16.95 -15.69 10.76
CA LEU A 249 -17.60 -16.98 10.55
C LEU A 249 -18.97 -17.08 11.27
N GLU A 250 -19.15 -16.35 12.38
CA GLU A 250 -20.43 -16.21 13.09
C GLU A 250 -21.46 -15.38 12.34
N SER A 251 -21.02 -14.50 11.44
CA SER A 251 -21.93 -13.56 10.78
C SER A 251 -22.75 -14.27 9.69
N GLU A 252 -24.08 -14.27 9.84
CA GLU A 252 -25.02 -14.88 8.89
C GLU A 252 -25.10 -14.13 7.54
N GLN A 253 -24.32 -13.07 7.34
CA GLN A 253 -24.36 -12.17 6.18
C GLN A 253 -23.10 -12.26 5.31
N ASN A 254 -22.81 -13.43 4.75
CA ASN A 254 -21.70 -13.59 3.79
C ASN A 254 -22.02 -13.08 2.37
N SER A 255 -22.69 -11.93 2.29
CA SER A 255 -22.98 -11.24 1.02
C SER A 255 -21.77 -10.49 0.45
N THR A 256 -20.63 -10.47 1.15
CA THR A 256 -19.40 -9.81 0.71
C THR A 256 -18.19 -10.73 0.93
N GLY A 257 -17.21 -10.65 0.04
CA GLY A 257 -15.99 -11.47 0.09
C GLY A 257 -15.08 -11.16 1.29
N TRP A 258 -14.13 -12.05 1.55
CA TRP A 258 -13.23 -12.02 2.71
C TRP A 258 -12.56 -10.66 2.93
N THR A 259 -11.95 -10.11 1.88
CA THR A 259 -11.23 -8.82 1.95
C THR A 259 -12.10 -7.68 2.46
N SER A 260 -13.36 -7.60 2.00
CA SER A 260 -14.31 -6.56 2.41
C SER A 260 -14.75 -6.73 3.86
N GLN A 261 -14.95 -7.97 4.31
CA GLN A 261 -15.27 -8.23 5.73
C GLN A 261 -14.08 -7.88 6.63
N TRP A 262 -12.86 -8.24 6.22
CA TRP A 262 -11.66 -7.90 6.98
C TRP A 262 -11.40 -6.39 7.05
N LEU A 263 -11.74 -5.63 6.00
CA LEU A 263 -11.72 -4.16 6.05
C LEU A 263 -12.58 -3.61 7.19
N ASN A 264 -13.78 -4.15 7.35
CA ASN A 264 -14.70 -3.71 8.39
C ASN A 264 -14.14 -4.03 9.78
N VAL A 265 -13.53 -5.22 9.93
CA VAL A 265 -12.78 -5.59 11.14
C VAL A 265 -11.69 -4.55 11.45
N LEU A 266 -10.90 -4.13 10.46
CA LEU A 266 -9.84 -3.13 10.66
C LEU A 266 -10.41 -1.76 11.04
N LYS A 267 -11.45 -1.29 10.36
CA LYS A 267 -12.17 -0.03 10.67
C LYS A 267 -12.66 -0.04 12.12
N THR A 268 -13.43 -1.06 12.51
CA THR A 268 -13.99 -1.18 13.86
C THR A 268 -12.91 -1.36 14.93
N SER A 269 -11.89 -2.16 14.66
CA SER A 269 -10.77 -2.36 15.60
C SER A 269 -10.04 -1.05 15.87
N LYS A 270 -9.82 -0.23 14.83
CA LYS A 270 -9.17 1.07 14.97
C LYS A 270 -10.03 2.08 15.72
N GLU A 271 -11.35 2.06 15.53
CA GLU A 271 -12.30 2.88 16.31
C GLU A 271 -12.27 2.51 17.80
N LYS A 272 -12.06 1.22 18.11
CA LYS A 272 -11.85 0.72 19.49
C LYS A 272 -10.44 0.95 20.03
N GLY A 273 -9.55 1.58 19.25
CA GLY A 273 -8.19 1.91 19.66
C GLY A 273 -7.17 0.79 19.53
N PHE A 274 -7.53 -0.34 18.90
CA PHE A 274 -6.57 -1.42 18.63
C PHE A 274 -5.54 -0.96 17.59
N THR A 275 -4.26 -1.22 17.89
CA THR A 275 -3.14 -0.91 16.99
C THR A 275 -2.07 -1.96 17.11
N TYR A 276 -1.51 -2.38 15.98
CA TYR A 276 -0.31 -3.20 15.92
C TYR A 276 0.78 -2.48 15.14
N LYS A 277 2.02 -2.92 15.32
CA LYS A 277 3.17 -2.46 14.54
C LYS A 277 3.61 -3.59 13.61
N THR A 278 3.86 -3.27 12.35
CA THR A 278 4.45 -4.19 11.39
C THR A 278 5.97 -4.04 11.46
N PRO A 279 6.74 -5.11 11.69
CA PRO A 279 8.20 -5.06 11.63
C PRO A 279 8.69 -4.73 10.20
N ARG A 280 9.96 -4.32 10.07
CA ARG A 280 10.55 -3.84 8.80
C ARG A 280 10.32 -4.81 7.62
N PHE A 281 10.45 -6.11 7.86
CA PHE A 281 10.29 -7.15 6.84
C PHE A 281 9.03 -7.99 7.07
N GLY A 282 8.03 -7.45 7.78
CA GLY A 282 6.84 -8.21 8.17
C GLY A 282 7.06 -9.09 9.40
N TYR A 283 6.05 -9.89 9.70
CA TYR A 283 6.00 -10.77 10.87
C TYR A 283 6.79 -12.07 10.63
N GLY A 284 7.07 -12.80 11.71
CA GLY A 284 7.89 -14.00 11.64
C GLY A 284 8.41 -14.43 13.00
N ASP A 285 8.63 -15.74 13.14
CA ASP A 285 9.44 -16.28 14.24
C ASP A 285 10.92 -15.89 14.08
N PRO A 286 11.72 -15.91 15.15
CA PRO A 286 13.12 -15.49 15.09
C PRO A 286 13.95 -16.19 14.00
N LYS A 287 13.70 -17.48 13.71
CA LYS A 287 14.41 -18.22 12.66
C LYS A 287 13.94 -17.82 11.27
N SER A 288 12.63 -17.79 11.03
CA SER A 288 12.07 -17.39 9.74
C SER A 288 12.44 -15.93 9.41
N TYR A 289 12.33 -15.03 10.38
CA TYR A 289 12.74 -13.64 10.24
C TYR A 289 14.24 -13.52 9.93
N TYR A 290 15.09 -14.32 10.58
CA TYR A 290 16.52 -14.40 10.26
C TYR A 290 16.78 -14.84 8.82
N ILE A 291 16.11 -15.90 8.36
CA ILE A 291 16.23 -16.41 6.98
C ILE A 291 15.87 -15.31 5.98
N PHE A 292 14.70 -14.68 6.15
CA PHE A 292 14.24 -13.62 5.24
C PHE A 292 15.12 -12.38 5.30
N ASN A 293 15.54 -11.93 6.48
CA ASN A 293 16.46 -10.80 6.61
C ASN A 293 17.76 -11.06 5.83
N HIS A 294 18.34 -12.26 5.92
CA HIS A 294 19.53 -12.61 5.15
C HIS A 294 19.27 -12.71 3.64
N ALA A 295 18.14 -13.31 3.23
CA ALA A 295 17.75 -13.38 1.83
C ALA A 295 17.54 -11.98 1.22
N ILE A 296 16.78 -11.13 1.91
CA ILE A 296 16.50 -9.75 1.53
C ILE A 296 17.81 -8.98 1.41
N ARG A 297 18.66 -8.97 2.45
CA ARG A 297 19.94 -8.23 2.39
C ARG A 297 20.83 -8.69 1.22
N ARG A 298 20.91 -10.00 0.98
CA ARG A 298 21.69 -10.55 -0.13
C ARG A 298 21.11 -10.20 -1.51
N LEU A 299 19.79 -10.23 -1.65
CA LEU A 299 19.12 -9.95 -2.92
C LEU A 299 18.99 -8.45 -3.17
N GLU A 300 18.88 -7.63 -2.14
CA GLU A 300 18.87 -6.17 -2.23
C GLU A 300 20.18 -5.62 -2.81
N GLU A 301 21.30 -6.33 -2.65
CA GLU A 301 22.59 -5.99 -3.28
C GLU A 301 22.59 -6.24 -4.79
N THR A 302 21.75 -7.16 -5.29
CA THR A 302 21.78 -7.59 -6.69
C THR A 302 20.58 -7.10 -7.48
N ASN A 303 19.36 -7.29 -6.99
CA ASN A 303 18.13 -7.05 -7.76
C ASN A 303 16.85 -6.80 -6.94
N GLY A 304 16.89 -6.91 -5.61
CA GLY A 304 15.72 -6.71 -4.75
C GLY A 304 14.59 -7.73 -4.97
N ALA A 305 14.89 -8.95 -5.38
CA ALA A 305 13.88 -9.96 -5.73
C ALA A 305 12.95 -10.36 -4.59
N VAL A 306 13.40 -10.27 -3.34
CA VAL A 306 12.59 -10.51 -2.15
C VAL A 306 12.78 -9.30 -1.24
N ARG A 307 11.68 -8.66 -0.83
CA ARG A 307 11.72 -7.42 -0.04
C ARG A 307 11.00 -7.52 1.31
N HIS A 308 10.29 -8.62 1.57
CA HIS A 308 9.63 -8.91 2.85
C HIS A 308 9.58 -10.40 3.19
N GLY A 309 9.09 -10.71 4.39
CA GLY A 309 8.86 -12.05 4.91
C GLY A 309 7.62 -12.71 4.33
N ALA A 310 7.33 -13.92 4.82
CA ALA A 310 6.31 -14.78 4.22
C ALA A 310 4.86 -14.45 4.66
N GLU A 311 3.92 -14.65 3.74
CA GLU A 311 2.47 -14.42 3.94
C GLU A 311 1.84 -15.29 5.04
N CYS A 312 2.43 -16.45 5.34
CA CYS A 312 2.02 -17.29 6.48
C CYS A 312 2.05 -16.56 7.84
N PHE A 313 2.81 -15.47 7.97
CA PHE A 313 2.87 -14.64 9.17
C PHE A 313 2.01 -13.36 9.08
N ASN A 314 1.30 -13.13 7.98
CA ASN A 314 0.49 -11.92 7.79
C ASN A 314 -0.81 -11.97 8.62
N TYR A 315 -0.70 -11.73 9.93
CA TYR A 315 -1.81 -11.79 10.88
C TYR A 315 -2.62 -10.50 10.96
N GLY A 316 -1.99 -9.36 10.68
CA GLY A 316 -2.65 -8.06 10.69
C GLY A 316 -3.65 -7.91 9.55
N PHE A 317 -3.38 -8.59 8.43
CA PHE A 317 -4.23 -8.56 7.25
C PHE A 317 -4.10 -9.87 6.45
N PRO A 318 -4.66 -11.00 6.95
CA PRO A 318 -4.63 -12.28 6.25
C PRO A 318 -5.36 -12.21 4.91
N GLN A 319 -4.69 -12.67 3.85
CA GLN A 319 -5.16 -12.58 2.47
C GLN A 319 -5.86 -13.86 2.00
N ASP A 320 -6.60 -13.75 0.90
CA ASP A 320 -7.04 -14.92 0.14
C ASP A 320 -5.87 -15.64 -0.52
N ILE A 321 -6.01 -16.95 -0.68
CA ILE A 321 -4.96 -17.82 -1.21
C ILE A 321 -4.98 -17.73 -2.73
N ASP A 322 -3.81 -17.55 -3.34
CA ASP A 322 -3.67 -17.53 -4.80
C ASP A 322 -3.96 -18.90 -5.43
N ASP A 323 -4.32 -18.90 -6.72
CA ASP A 323 -4.66 -20.13 -7.43
C ASP A 323 -3.44 -20.99 -7.77
N LYS A 324 -2.25 -20.39 -7.88
CA LYS A 324 -1.02 -21.05 -8.34
C LYS A 324 0.20 -20.62 -7.55
N PHE A 325 1.06 -21.59 -7.26
CA PHE A 325 2.28 -21.39 -6.49
C PHE A 325 3.49 -21.94 -7.23
N LEU A 326 4.61 -21.21 -7.16
CA LEU A 326 5.91 -21.73 -7.55
C LEU A 326 6.54 -22.41 -6.33
N VAL A 327 6.71 -23.74 -6.39
CA VAL A 327 7.42 -24.49 -5.36
C VAL A 327 8.85 -24.75 -5.79
N ILE A 328 9.80 -24.42 -4.92
CA ILE A 328 11.24 -24.68 -5.11
C ILE A 328 11.68 -25.67 -4.03
N ASN A 329 12.08 -26.89 -4.44
CA ASN A 329 12.55 -27.93 -3.53
C ASN A 329 13.35 -28.98 -4.33
N ASP A 330 14.50 -29.41 -3.81
CA ASP A 330 15.41 -30.37 -4.46
C ASP A 330 14.89 -31.82 -4.45
N THR A 331 13.86 -32.09 -3.64
CA THR A 331 13.19 -33.40 -3.50
C THR A 331 11.85 -33.48 -4.23
N LEU A 332 11.61 -32.61 -5.22
CA LEU A 332 10.44 -32.71 -6.08
C LEU A 332 10.51 -33.95 -6.98
N SER A 333 9.34 -34.54 -7.28
CA SER A 333 9.24 -35.66 -8.22
C SER A 333 9.80 -35.26 -9.59
N GLY A 334 10.49 -36.19 -10.26
CA GLY A 334 11.18 -35.92 -11.52
C GLY A 334 12.51 -35.16 -11.37
N LYS A 335 12.96 -34.87 -10.13
CA LYS A 335 14.23 -34.15 -9.84
C LYS A 335 14.32 -32.78 -10.51
N VAL A 336 13.18 -32.11 -10.69
CA VAL A 336 13.13 -30.72 -11.15
C VAL A 336 13.40 -29.77 -9.97
N PRO A 337 14.13 -28.66 -10.17
CA PRO A 337 14.46 -27.73 -9.09
C PRO A 337 13.25 -26.92 -8.61
N TRP A 338 12.22 -26.79 -9.46
CA TRP A 338 11.00 -26.06 -9.17
C TRP A 338 9.83 -26.56 -10.02
N ARG A 339 8.59 -26.31 -9.58
CA ARG A 339 7.37 -26.57 -10.36
C ARG A 339 6.25 -25.62 -9.94
N TYR A 340 5.37 -25.27 -10.88
CA TYR A 340 4.10 -24.64 -10.54
C TYR A 340 3.10 -25.70 -10.07
N VAL A 341 2.31 -25.37 -9.05
CA VAL A 341 1.23 -26.21 -8.50
C VAL A 341 0.01 -25.37 -8.23
N ASP A 342 -1.18 -25.97 -8.28
CA ASP A 342 -2.38 -25.36 -7.71
C ASP A 342 -2.48 -25.53 -6.18
N VAL A 343 -3.52 -24.96 -5.56
CA VAL A 343 -3.76 -25.07 -4.10
C VAL A 343 -3.87 -26.51 -3.63
N THR A 344 -4.57 -27.37 -4.37
CA THR A 344 -4.80 -28.77 -3.97
C THR A 344 -3.51 -29.56 -4.04
N GLU A 345 -2.79 -29.42 -5.15
CA GLU A 345 -1.46 -30.01 -5.35
C GLU A 345 -0.44 -29.50 -4.32
N LEU A 346 -0.52 -28.23 -3.92
CA LEU A 346 0.30 -27.67 -2.85
C LEU A 346 -0.01 -28.34 -1.51
N GLN A 347 -1.28 -28.46 -1.13
CA GLN A 347 -1.68 -29.11 0.13
C GLN A 347 -1.23 -30.58 0.20
N ASP A 348 -1.37 -31.32 -0.89
CA ASP A 348 -0.92 -32.72 -0.98
C ASP A 348 0.61 -32.82 -0.88
N LEU A 349 1.34 -31.93 -1.59
CA LEU A 349 2.79 -31.84 -1.48
C LEU A 349 3.21 -31.50 -0.04
N LEU A 350 2.60 -30.51 0.60
CA LEU A 350 2.90 -30.12 1.97
C LEU A 350 2.65 -31.29 2.93
N CYS A 351 1.56 -32.03 2.76
CA CYS A 351 1.30 -33.26 3.51
C CYS A 351 2.42 -34.30 3.34
N GLN A 352 2.88 -34.54 2.11
CA GLN A 352 4.01 -35.42 1.85
C GLN A 352 5.30 -34.91 2.52
N LYS A 353 5.57 -33.61 2.45
CA LYS A 353 6.77 -33.02 3.06
C LYS A 353 6.76 -33.13 4.59
N ILE A 354 5.60 -33.11 5.24
CA ILE A 354 5.49 -33.40 6.67
C ILE A 354 5.97 -34.84 6.97
N ASP A 355 5.59 -35.82 6.15
CA ASP A 355 6.07 -37.21 6.30
C ASP A 355 7.59 -37.33 6.12
N GLU A 356 8.16 -36.49 5.26
CA GLU A 356 9.61 -36.38 5.04
C GLU A 356 10.34 -35.57 6.14
N GLY A 357 9.62 -35.13 7.18
CA GLY A 357 10.15 -34.42 8.33
C GLY A 357 10.30 -32.90 8.14
N PHE A 358 9.68 -32.32 7.11
CA PHE A 358 9.57 -30.87 7.00
C PHE A 358 8.54 -30.31 7.97
N THR A 359 8.71 -29.03 8.29
CA THR A 359 7.77 -28.23 9.09
C THR A 359 7.70 -26.81 8.52
N PHE A 360 6.54 -26.18 8.63
CA PHE A 360 6.27 -24.84 8.14
C PHE A 360 5.13 -24.20 8.95
N PRO A 361 5.17 -22.87 9.16
CA PRO A 361 4.08 -22.13 9.77
C PRO A 361 2.88 -22.04 8.81
N LEU A 362 1.67 -21.97 9.38
CA LEU A 362 0.42 -21.78 8.65
C LEU A 362 -0.33 -20.57 9.22
N ASN A 363 -0.91 -19.74 8.34
CA ASN A 363 -1.76 -18.64 8.77
C ASN A 363 -3.08 -19.20 9.35
N PRO A 364 -3.58 -18.69 10.50
CA PRO A 364 -4.86 -19.12 11.06
C PRO A 364 -6.05 -18.96 10.11
N LYS A 365 -6.05 -17.94 9.24
CA LYS A 365 -7.08 -17.77 8.20
C LYS A 365 -7.15 -18.99 7.31
N TRP A 366 -6.02 -19.52 6.88
CA TRP A 366 -5.99 -20.71 6.02
C TRP A 366 -6.62 -21.91 6.70
N ILE A 367 -6.23 -22.14 7.96
CA ILE A 367 -6.71 -23.29 8.74
C ILE A 367 -8.23 -23.23 8.96
N LEU A 368 -8.76 -22.05 9.25
CA LEU A 368 -10.15 -21.85 9.69
C LEU A 368 -11.11 -21.54 8.54
N CYS A 369 -10.64 -20.93 7.45
CA CYS A 369 -11.49 -20.41 6.39
C CYS A 369 -11.31 -21.14 5.05
N ASP A 370 -10.13 -21.67 4.75
CA ASP A 370 -9.80 -22.19 3.43
C ASP A 370 -9.86 -23.73 3.39
N ASN A 371 -10.60 -24.26 2.42
CA ASN A 371 -10.82 -25.70 2.27
C ASN A 371 -9.49 -26.48 2.14
N GLY A 372 -9.38 -27.57 2.89
CA GLY A 372 -8.25 -28.50 2.85
C GLY A 372 -7.05 -28.12 3.73
N TRP A 373 -6.94 -26.89 4.23
CA TRP A 373 -5.79 -26.47 5.06
C TRP A 373 -5.82 -27.04 6.48
N LYS A 374 -7.01 -27.26 7.05
CA LYS A 374 -7.16 -27.98 8.33
C LYS A 374 -6.52 -29.36 8.30
N ARG A 375 -6.60 -30.07 7.16
CA ARG A 375 -5.94 -31.38 6.96
C ARG A 375 -4.42 -31.28 7.08
N VAL A 376 -3.82 -30.24 6.50
CA VAL A 376 -2.37 -29.99 6.59
C VAL A 376 -1.97 -29.66 8.03
N TYR A 377 -2.75 -28.81 8.70
CA TYR A 377 -2.56 -28.45 10.11
C TYR A 377 -2.64 -29.66 11.04
N ASP A 378 -3.66 -30.51 10.88
CA ASP A 378 -3.83 -31.72 11.68
C ASP A 378 -2.68 -32.70 11.50
N LYS A 379 -2.14 -32.77 10.28
CA LYS A 379 -0.98 -33.60 9.99
C LYS A 379 0.29 -33.07 10.66
N LEU A 380 0.48 -31.74 10.70
CA LEU A 380 1.56 -31.13 11.48
C LEU A 380 1.41 -31.47 12.96
N LEU A 381 0.23 -31.27 13.55
CA LEU A 381 -0.04 -31.54 14.97
C LEU A 381 0.20 -33.00 15.35
N LYS A 382 -0.20 -33.94 14.49
CA LYS A 382 -0.06 -35.39 14.71
C LYS A 382 1.33 -35.94 14.37
N SER A 383 2.23 -35.10 13.84
CA SER A 383 3.57 -35.55 13.45
C SER A 383 4.35 -36.08 14.66
N PRO A 384 4.92 -37.30 14.59
CA PRO A 384 5.74 -37.85 15.68
C PRO A 384 7.13 -37.20 15.74
N SER A 385 7.50 -36.36 14.77
CA SER A 385 8.80 -35.70 14.70
C SER A 385 8.96 -34.66 15.82
N GLN A 386 9.95 -34.87 16.68
CA GLN A 386 10.27 -33.93 17.76
C GLN A 386 10.59 -32.51 17.23
N ASN A 387 11.25 -32.42 16.07
CA ASN A 387 11.55 -31.12 15.45
C ASN A 387 10.27 -30.40 14.99
N THR A 388 9.30 -31.14 14.43
CA THR A 388 8.01 -30.57 14.02
C THR A 388 7.22 -30.08 15.24
N GLN A 389 7.19 -30.86 16.33
CA GLN A 389 6.54 -30.44 17.58
C GLN A 389 7.21 -29.22 18.21
N ALA A 390 8.55 -29.16 18.22
CA ALA A 390 9.29 -27.99 18.70
C ALA A 390 8.97 -26.73 17.88
N SER A 391 8.86 -26.87 16.56
CA SER A 391 8.51 -25.76 15.64
C SER A 391 7.07 -25.28 15.88
N LEU A 392 6.13 -26.21 16.05
CA LEU A 392 4.75 -25.87 16.43
C LEU A 392 4.67 -25.19 17.79
N ASN A 393 5.48 -25.60 18.78
CA ASN A 393 5.52 -24.94 20.08
C ASN A 393 6.09 -23.51 20.00
N CYS A 394 6.91 -23.22 18.99
CA CYS A 394 7.39 -21.87 18.72
C CYS A 394 6.28 -20.97 18.14
N TRP A 395 5.50 -21.48 17.19
CA TRP A 395 4.47 -20.69 16.49
C TRP A 395 3.14 -20.64 17.23
N LEU A 396 2.77 -21.73 17.90
CA LEU A 396 1.53 -21.90 18.66
C LEU A 396 1.89 -22.54 20.02
N PRO A 397 2.45 -21.76 20.96
CA PRO A 397 2.85 -22.29 22.27
C PRO A 397 1.66 -22.94 22.99
N PRO A 398 1.78 -24.16 23.56
CA PRO A 398 0.67 -24.84 24.22
C PRO A 398 -0.01 -24.00 25.32
N GLU A 399 0.77 -23.24 26.08
CA GLU A 399 0.30 -22.36 27.14
C GLU A 399 -0.53 -21.17 26.66
N SER A 400 -0.49 -20.84 25.36
CA SER A 400 -1.29 -19.76 24.78
C SER A 400 -2.78 -20.12 24.64
N GLY A 401 -3.12 -21.41 24.61
CA GLY A 401 -4.49 -21.85 24.33
C GLY A 401 -4.94 -21.68 22.86
N LEU A 402 -4.03 -21.28 21.96
CA LEU A 402 -4.37 -21.02 20.55
C LEU A 402 -4.78 -22.28 19.80
N ARG A 403 -4.16 -23.44 20.10
CA ARG A 403 -4.45 -24.70 19.40
C ARG A 403 -5.86 -25.18 19.70
N GLU A 404 -6.22 -25.16 20.98
CA GLU A 404 -7.56 -25.49 21.49
C GLU A 404 -8.60 -24.56 20.89
N ARG A 405 -8.28 -23.27 20.79
CA ARG A 405 -9.19 -22.29 20.18
C ARG A 405 -9.40 -22.53 18.69
N ILE A 406 -8.33 -22.78 17.93
CA ILE A 406 -8.41 -23.12 16.50
C ILE A 406 -9.25 -24.38 16.30
N GLU A 407 -9.03 -25.41 17.13
CA GLU A 407 -9.80 -26.65 17.06
C GLU A 407 -11.29 -26.43 17.35
N CYS A 408 -11.62 -25.69 18.41
CA CYS A 408 -13.00 -25.35 18.76
C CYS A 408 -13.73 -24.59 17.63
N ILE A 409 -13.07 -23.61 17.01
CA ILE A 409 -13.65 -22.83 15.91
C ILE A 409 -13.83 -23.72 14.68
N SER A 410 -12.81 -24.50 14.32
CA SER A 410 -12.88 -25.40 13.16
C SER A 410 -13.97 -26.47 13.30
N ALA A 411 -14.18 -27.00 14.50
CA ALA A 411 -15.26 -27.95 14.78
C ALA A 411 -16.65 -27.29 14.65
N ARG A 412 -16.79 -26.02 15.05
CA ARG A 412 -18.04 -25.25 14.93
C ARG A 412 -18.34 -24.87 13.48
N TYR A 413 -17.32 -24.48 12.72
CA TYR A 413 -17.42 -23.99 11.34
C TYR A 413 -16.66 -24.89 10.37
N HIS A 414 -17.09 -26.15 10.24
CA HIS A 414 -16.42 -27.18 9.45
C HIS A 414 -16.27 -26.86 7.95
N GLY A 415 -17.10 -25.98 7.41
CA GLY A 415 -17.00 -25.50 6.03
C GLY A 415 -16.05 -24.30 5.85
N GLY A 416 -15.61 -23.65 6.92
CA GLY A 416 -14.87 -22.40 6.83
C GLY A 416 -15.70 -21.27 6.20
N PHE A 417 -15.03 -20.38 5.47
CA PHE A 417 -15.65 -19.18 4.90
C PHE A 417 -16.21 -19.45 3.50
N HIS A 418 -17.47 -19.06 3.28
CA HIS A 418 -18.15 -19.17 1.99
C HIS A 418 -18.77 -17.83 1.64
N CYS A 419 -18.63 -17.37 0.38
CA CYS A 419 -19.32 -16.19 -0.11
C CYS A 419 -20.32 -16.58 -1.20
N ASP A 420 -21.61 -16.36 -0.96
CA ASP A 420 -22.69 -16.81 -1.84
C ASP A 420 -22.84 -15.99 -3.13
N THR A 421 -22.18 -14.84 -3.22
CA THR A 421 -22.47 -13.81 -4.24
C THR A 421 -21.26 -13.31 -5.04
N CYS A 422 -20.05 -13.82 -4.77
CA CYS A 422 -18.88 -13.47 -5.55
C CYS A 422 -18.63 -14.53 -6.62
N PRO A 423 -18.83 -14.23 -7.93
CA PRO A 423 -18.09 -14.96 -8.94
C PRO A 423 -16.61 -14.87 -8.57
N ALA A 424 -15.83 -15.90 -8.87
CA ALA A 424 -14.37 -15.82 -8.84
C ALA A 424 -13.94 -14.73 -9.85
N VAL A 425 -13.90 -13.48 -9.40
CA VAL A 425 -13.31 -12.39 -10.18
C VAL A 425 -11.83 -12.71 -10.19
N GLN A 426 -11.27 -12.91 -11.39
CA GLN A 426 -9.84 -13.15 -11.63
C GLN A 426 -8.98 -11.92 -11.33
N ASP A 427 -9.32 -11.15 -10.29
CA ASP A 427 -8.50 -10.05 -9.81
C ASP A 427 -7.52 -10.59 -8.77
N ASP A 428 -6.25 -10.26 -8.98
CA ASP A 428 -5.11 -10.55 -8.11
C ASP A 428 -5.44 -10.20 -6.64
N ASN A 429 -5.42 -11.20 -5.74
CA ASN A 429 -5.81 -11.06 -4.33
C ASN A 429 -5.04 -9.93 -3.63
N THR A 430 -3.73 -9.81 -3.90
CA THR A 430 -2.88 -8.74 -3.39
C THR A 430 -3.37 -7.36 -3.85
N SER A 431 -4.00 -7.25 -5.02
CA SER A 431 -4.60 -6.00 -5.50
C SER A 431 -5.84 -5.60 -4.70
N ASN A 432 -6.74 -6.54 -4.42
CA ASN A 432 -7.92 -6.27 -3.58
C ASN A 432 -7.50 -5.79 -2.19
N MET A 433 -6.45 -6.41 -1.66
CA MET A 433 -5.85 -6.08 -0.37
C MET A 433 -5.31 -4.65 -0.30
N ASP A 434 -4.50 -4.25 -1.28
CA ASP A 434 -3.95 -2.88 -1.33
C ASP A 434 -5.09 -1.85 -1.41
N LEU A 435 -6.11 -2.09 -2.24
CA LEU A 435 -7.28 -1.21 -2.36
C LEU A 435 -8.00 -1.02 -1.02
N VAL A 436 -8.17 -2.12 -0.28
CA VAL A 436 -8.79 -2.11 1.04
C VAL A 436 -7.93 -1.37 2.07
N GLU A 437 -6.61 -1.56 2.05
CA GLU A 437 -5.68 -0.80 2.90
C GLU A 437 -5.77 0.71 2.62
N HIS A 438 -5.86 1.10 1.34
CA HIS A 438 -6.05 2.50 0.97
C HIS A 438 -7.42 3.04 1.43
N GLU A 439 -8.50 2.27 1.29
CA GLU A 439 -9.81 2.67 1.77
C GLU A 439 -9.81 2.87 3.30
N PHE A 440 -9.15 1.97 4.03
CA PHE A 440 -8.94 2.09 5.46
C PHE A 440 -8.19 3.38 5.81
N ASN A 441 -7.08 3.66 5.13
CA ASN A 441 -6.30 4.88 5.33
C ASN A 441 -7.12 6.16 5.06
N ARG A 442 -7.94 6.15 4.00
CA ARG A 442 -8.86 7.25 3.69
C ARG A 442 -9.90 7.43 4.78
N HIS A 443 -10.48 6.34 5.29
CA HIS A 443 -11.39 6.39 6.42
C HIS A 443 -10.73 7.03 7.66
N LEU A 444 -9.49 6.67 7.99
CA LEU A 444 -8.75 7.28 9.10
C LEU A 444 -8.44 8.76 8.88
N ALA A 445 -8.16 9.18 7.66
CA ALA A 445 -7.97 10.59 7.31
C ALA A 445 -9.28 11.38 7.51
N LEU A 446 -10.40 10.84 7.06
CA LEU A 446 -11.74 11.44 7.23
C LEU A 446 -12.14 11.53 8.70
N MET A 447 -11.87 10.50 9.51
CA MET A 447 -12.11 10.53 10.96
C MET A 447 -11.33 11.66 11.63
N ARG A 448 -10.04 11.82 11.28
CA ARG A 448 -9.21 12.93 11.77
C ARG A 448 -9.73 14.29 11.31
N ALA A 449 -10.14 14.42 10.04
CA ALA A 449 -10.70 15.65 9.50
C ALA A 449 -12.03 16.03 10.18
N LYS A 450 -12.95 15.08 10.38
CA LYS A 450 -14.21 15.29 11.11
C LYS A 450 -13.95 15.76 12.55
N LYS A 451 -12.97 15.17 13.24
CA LYS A 451 -12.57 15.61 14.59
C LYS A 451 -12.05 17.06 14.59
N LYS A 452 -11.19 17.42 13.63
CA LYS A 452 -10.70 18.80 13.47
C LYS A 452 -11.83 19.77 13.17
N LEU A 453 -12.74 19.44 12.25
CA LEU A 453 -13.88 20.28 11.90
C LEU A 453 -14.82 20.48 13.09
N ARG A 454 -15.12 19.43 13.85
CA ARG A 454 -15.90 19.55 15.10
C ARG A 454 -15.25 20.50 16.09
N ASN A 455 -13.93 20.43 16.26
CA ASN A 455 -13.21 21.37 17.12
C ASN A 455 -13.30 22.81 16.60
N VAL A 456 -13.13 23.03 15.29
CA VAL A 456 -13.27 24.37 14.68
C VAL A 456 -14.69 24.91 14.86
N MET A 457 -15.72 24.09 14.63
CA MET A 457 -17.12 24.49 14.84
C MET A 457 -17.40 24.80 16.33
N PHE A 458 -16.85 24.00 17.25
CA PHE A 458 -16.95 24.26 18.68
C PHE A 458 -16.32 25.61 19.05
N TRP A 459 -15.10 25.87 18.57
CA TRP A 459 -14.40 27.14 18.80
C TRP A 459 -15.13 28.33 18.17
N SER A 460 -15.62 28.19 16.94
CA SER A 460 -16.43 29.23 16.28
C SER A 460 -17.69 29.55 17.10
N ARG A 461 -18.43 28.54 17.56
CA ARG A 461 -19.60 28.72 18.43
C ARG A 461 -19.22 29.36 19.77
N PHE A 462 -18.11 28.96 20.36
CA PHE A 462 -17.59 29.54 21.60
C PHE A 462 -17.20 31.02 21.43
N CYS A 463 -16.52 31.36 20.33
CA CYS A 463 -16.15 32.73 19.97
C CYS A 463 -17.40 33.59 19.73
N HIS A 464 -18.38 33.09 18.96
CA HIS A 464 -19.64 33.79 18.74
C HIS A 464 -20.42 34.02 20.04
N ALA A 465 -20.52 33.01 20.90
CA ALA A 465 -21.16 33.14 22.21
C ALA A 465 -20.44 34.15 23.12
N SER A 466 -19.11 34.16 23.10
CA SER A 466 -18.30 35.12 23.87
C SER A 466 -18.45 36.55 23.36
N GLN A 467 -18.43 36.75 22.03
CA GLN A 467 -18.69 38.06 21.41
C GLN A 467 -20.10 38.56 21.73
N ARG A 468 -21.11 37.68 21.73
CA ARG A 468 -22.48 38.05 22.11
C ARG A 468 -22.57 38.51 23.56
N ARG A 469 -21.95 37.78 24.50
CA ARG A 469 -21.89 38.18 25.92
C ARG A 469 -21.17 39.52 26.13
N LEU A 470 -20.12 39.81 25.34
CA LEU A 470 -19.43 41.10 25.37
C LEU A 470 -20.35 42.24 24.89
N ARG A 471 -21.03 42.06 23.75
CA ARG A 471 -21.99 43.06 23.24
C ARG A 471 -23.15 43.29 24.21
N GLU A 472 -23.69 42.24 24.83
CA GLU A 472 -24.75 42.35 25.85
C GLU A 472 -24.27 43.13 27.09
N ARG A 473 -23.01 42.93 27.53
CA ARG A 473 -22.39 43.69 28.63
C ARG A 473 -22.17 45.16 28.26
N GLU A 474 -21.72 45.45 27.05
CA GLU A 474 -21.55 46.83 26.56
C GLU A 474 -22.89 47.56 26.41
N CYS A 475 -23.93 46.87 25.94
CA CYS A 475 -25.29 47.39 25.88
C CYS A 475 -25.85 47.70 27.28
N CYS A 476 -25.64 46.80 28.26
CA CYS A 476 -26.01 47.03 29.66
C CYS A 476 -25.25 48.18 30.31
N LYS A 477 -23.95 48.34 30.02
CA LYS A 477 -23.16 49.49 30.49
C LYS A 477 -23.67 50.81 29.88
N SER A 478 -23.97 50.81 28.59
CA SER A 478 -24.50 52.00 27.90
C SER A 478 -25.89 52.40 28.45
N ARG A 479 -26.75 51.43 28.77
CA ARG A 479 -28.06 51.70 29.40
C ARG A 479 -27.96 52.25 30.83
N ARG A 480 -26.90 51.90 31.58
CA ARG A 480 -26.63 52.46 32.93
C ARG A 480 -25.98 53.84 32.92
N LEU A 481 -25.46 54.30 31.77
CA LEU A 481 -24.91 55.65 31.61
C LEU A 481 -25.95 56.66 31.12
N ILE A 482 -27.13 56.19 30.68
CA ILE A 482 -28.23 57.01 30.16
C ILE A 482 -29.38 57.14 31.19
N ALA A 483 -29.40 56.30 32.22
CA ALA A 483 -30.24 56.42 33.42
C ALA A 483 -29.42 57.02 34.55
#